data_AF-A0AAE4J623-F1
#
_entry.id   AF-A0AAE4J623-F1
#
_cell.length_a   1.000
_cell.length_b   1.000
_cell.length_c   1.000
_cell.angle_alpha   90.00
_cell.angle_beta   90.00
_cell.angle_gamma   90.00
#
_symmetry.space_group_name_H-M   'P 1'
#
loop_
_entity.id
_entity.type
_entity.pdbx_description
1 polymer ?
#
loop_
_entity_poly.entity_id
_entity_poly.type
_entity_poly.pdbx_seq_one_letter_code
_entity_poly.pdbx_strand_id
1 'polypeptide(L)' 'MVIEPGEVQSIPTEIGKPHRIRPNRAVEFVFTLSDGSTIKGITPAGEELEFTNNGEIVDIKINIYEAPTGPRLVD' A
#
# COMPACT_ATOMS: atom_id res chain seq x y z
N MET A 1 11.98 2.06 1.76
CA MET A 1 11.08 2.84 2.65
C MET A 1 10.89 2.04 3.93
N VAL A 2 10.99 2.67 5.10
CA VAL A 2 10.68 2.02 6.39
C VAL A 2 9.31 2.54 6.81
N ILE A 3 8.36 1.64 7.06
CA ILE A 3 6.98 2.00 7.45
C ILE A 3 6.65 1.37 8.79
N GLU A 4 6.19 2.17 9.75
CA GLU A 4 5.90 1.73 11.13
C GLU A 4 4.47 1.20 11.29
N PRO A 5 4.17 0.30 12.26
CA PRO A 5 2.81 -0.21 12.42
C PRO A 5 1.81 0.90 12.74
N GLY A 6 0.61 0.83 12.16
CA GLY A 6 -0.45 1.83 12.37
C GLY A 6 -0.25 3.13 11.58
N GLU A 7 0.83 3.26 10.83
CA GLU A 7 1.07 4.40 9.94
C GLU A 7 0.22 4.27 8.67
N VAL A 8 -0.49 5.34 8.32
CA VAL A 8 -1.12 5.47 7.00
C VAL A 8 -0.29 6.47 6.22
N GLN A 9 0.25 6.03 5.09
CA GLN A 9 1.04 6.89 4.22
C GLN A 9 0.28 7.16 2.92
N SER A 10 0.20 8.44 2.56
CA SER A 10 -0.27 8.89 1.25
C SER A 10 0.93 9.19 0.37
N ILE A 11 0.90 8.68 -0.87
CA ILE A 11 1.96 8.92 -1.84
C ILE A 11 1.41 9.84 -2.93
N PRO A 12 2.03 11.00 -3.19
CA PRO A 12 1.63 11.85 -4.29
C PRO A 12 1.93 11.14 -5.62
N THR A 13 0.89 10.81 -6.38
CA THR A 13 1.04 10.19 -7.69
C THR A 13 1.11 11.23 -8.80
N GLU A 14 2.27 11.33 -9.44
CA GLU A 14 2.40 12.03 -10.72
C GLU A 14 1.80 11.17 -11.86
N ILE A 15 1.02 11.81 -12.73
CA ILE A 15 0.42 11.17 -13.90
C ILE A 15 1.52 10.77 -14.90
N GLY A 16 1.41 9.54 -15.43
CA GLY A 16 2.28 9.02 -16.48
C GLY A 16 3.67 8.59 -16.01
N LYS A 17 3.99 8.71 -14.72
CA LYS A 17 5.24 8.20 -14.15
C LYS A 17 5.02 6.90 -13.40
N PRO A 18 5.94 5.91 -13.56
CA PRO A 18 5.89 4.69 -12.77
C PRO A 18 6.24 5.01 -11.31
N HIS A 19 5.44 4.48 -10.40
CA HIS A 19 5.67 4.49 -8.97
C HIS A 19 6.12 3.11 -8.53
N ARG A 20 7.20 3.06 -7.74
CA ARG A 20 7.77 1.83 -7.21
C ARG A 20 7.82 1.90 -5.69
N ILE A 21 7.18 0.95 -5.05
CA ILE A 21 7.13 0.86 -3.60
C ILE A 21 7.56 -0.54 -3.20
N ARG A 22 8.59 -0.61 -2.36
CA ARG A 22 9.06 -1.86 -1.78
C ARG A 22 8.95 -1.77 -0.26
N PRO A 23 7.80 -2.15 0.31
CA PRO A 23 7.59 -2.12 1.75
C PRO A 23 8.42 -3.21 2.43
N ASN A 24 8.90 -2.93 3.63
CA ASN A 24 9.63 -3.90 4.46
C ASN A 24 8.71 -4.86 5.23
N ARG A 25 7.39 -4.74 5.04
CA ARG A 25 6.33 -5.47 5.75
C ARG A 25 5.17 -5.77 4.80
N ALA A 26 4.31 -6.69 5.22
CA ALA A 26 3.06 -6.92 4.50
C ALA A 26 2.15 -5.70 4.65
N VAL A 27 1.65 -5.18 3.54
CA VAL A 27 0.78 -3.99 3.51
C VAL A 27 -0.38 -4.18 2.55
N GLU A 28 -1.51 -3.53 2.86
CA GLU A 28 -2.64 -3.35 1.96
C GLU A 28 -2.52 -2.00 1.28
N PHE A 29 -2.54 -1.99 -0.06
CA PHE A 29 -2.70 -0.78 -0.84
C PHE A 29 -4.16 -0.57 -1.18
N VAL A 30 -4.63 0.66 -1.02
CA VAL A 30 -5.96 1.11 -1.39
C VAL A 30 -5.81 2.24 -2.39
N PHE A 31 -6.11 1.96 -3.65
CA PHE A 31 -6.19 2.95 -4.72
C PHE A 31 -7.62 3.45 -4.80
N THR A 32 -7.82 4.76 -4.69
CA THR A 32 -9.11 5.39 -4.95
C THR A 32 -9.10 5.93 -6.36
N LEU A 33 -10.08 5.53 -7.16
CA LEU A 33 -10.23 5.98 -8.54
C LEU A 33 -11.13 7.21 -8.62
N SER A 34 -11.06 7.92 -9.75
CA SER A 34 -11.81 9.15 -10.00
C SER A 34 -13.33 8.95 -10.03
N ASP A 35 -13.80 7.73 -10.31
CA ASP A 35 -15.21 7.34 -10.25
C ASP A 35 -15.69 7.00 -8.82
N GLY A 36 -14.81 7.11 -7.82
CA GLY A 36 -15.07 6.79 -6.42
C GLY A 36 -14.94 5.30 -6.08
N SER A 37 -14.65 4.43 -7.05
CA SER A 37 -14.35 3.04 -6.79
C SER A 37 -12.97 2.85 -6.13
N THR A 38 -12.75 1.68 -5.54
CA THR A 38 -11.48 1.37 -4.88
C THR A 38 -10.92 0.04 -5.35
N ILE A 39 -9.61 0.01 -5.61
CA ILE A 39 -8.85 -1.21 -5.84
C ILE A 39 -8.04 -1.48 -4.58
N LYS A 40 -8.15 -2.69 -4.05
CA LYS A 40 -7.39 -3.14 -2.89
C LYS A 40 -6.49 -4.30 -3.26
N GLY A 41 -5.25 -4.26 -2.78
CA GLY A 41 -4.29 -5.33 -2.98
C GLY A 41 -3.39 -5.48 -1.77
N ILE A 42 -2.94 -6.71 -1.49
CA ILE A 42 -2.01 -7.00 -0.41
C ILE A 42 -0.67 -7.39 -1.05
N THR A 43 0.41 -6.76 -0.62
CA THR A 43 1.77 -7.20 -0.97
C THR A 43 2.46 -7.79 0.26
N PRO A 44 3.19 -8.91 0.13
CA PRO A 44 4.09 -9.41 1.16
C PRO A 44 5.26 -8.46 1.45
N ALA A 45 5.94 -8.69 2.58
CA ALA A 45 7.16 -7.97 2.92
C ALA A 45 8.26 -8.22 1.88
N GLY A 46 8.92 -7.15 1.43
CA GLY A 46 10.08 -7.23 0.53
C GLY A 46 9.74 -7.43 -0.95
N GLU A 47 8.46 -7.56 -1.29
CA GLU A 47 7.96 -7.58 -2.68
C GLU A 47 7.85 -6.15 -3.23
N GLU A 48 8.07 -6.00 -4.54
CA GLU A 48 7.96 -4.70 -5.22
C GLU A 48 6.56 -4.54 -5.80
N LEU A 49 5.88 -3.46 -5.41
CA LEU A 49 4.69 -2.99 -6.11
C LEU A 49 5.12 -1.91 -7.11
N GLU A 50 4.86 -2.15 -8.39
CA GLU A 50 4.99 -1.18 -9.47
C GLU A 50 3.61 -0.86 -10.05
N PHE A 51 3.28 0.43 -10.17
CA PHE A 51 2.08 0.87 -10.88
C PHE A 51 2.33 2.22 -11.56
N THR A 52 1.54 2.51 -12.61
CA THR A 52 1.57 3.80 -13.31
C THR A 52 0.17 4.40 -13.27
N ASN A 53 0.05 5.62 -12.74
CA ASN A 53 -1.21 6.35 -12.77
C ASN A 53 -1.40 7.02 -14.14
N ASN A 54 -2.38 6.59 -14.92
CA ASN A 54 -2.71 7.19 -16.22
C ASN A 54 -3.77 8.31 -16.12
N GLY A 55 -4.06 8.82 -14.92
CA GLY A 55 -5.02 9.90 -14.66
C GLY A 55 -6.31 9.43 -13.97
N GLU A 56 -6.42 8.14 -13.66
CA GLU A 56 -7.62 7.57 -13.03
C GLU A 56 -7.50 7.46 -11.51
N ILE A 57 -6.28 7.38 -10.97
CA ILE A 57 -6.06 7.26 -9.52
C ILE A 57 -5.99 8.68 -8.92
N VAL A 58 -6.82 8.95 -7.91
CA VAL A 58 -6.89 10.25 -7.23
C VAL A 58 -6.27 10.22 -5.83
N ASP A 59 -6.19 9.05 -5.19
CA ASP A 59 -5.55 8.87 -3.89
C ASP A 59 -5.01 7.44 -3.74
N ILE A 60 -3.93 7.30 -2.99
CA ILE A 60 -3.34 6.02 -2.63
C ILE A 60 -3.06 6.02 -1.14
N LYS A 61 -3.61 5.02 -0.45
CA LYS A 61 -3.33 4.75 0.95
C LYS A 61 -2.64 3.42 1.10
N ILE A 62 -1.62 3.40 1.95
CA ILE A 62 -0.95 2.19 2.38
C ILE A 62 -1.38 1.92 3.81
N ASN A 63 -2.13 0.84 4.00
CA ASN A 63 -2.53 0.34 5.32
C ASN A 63 -1.57 -0.78 5.72
N ILE A 64 -1.12 -0.76 6.96
CA ILE A 64 -0.20 -1.76 7.48
C ILE A 64 -0.97 -2.59 8.47
N TYR A 65 -1.12 -3.88 8.19
CA TYR A 65 -1.59 -4.79 9.21
C TYR A 65 -0.49 -4.92 10.25
N GLU A 66 -0.82 -4.71 11.53
CA GLU A 66 0.08 -5.07 12.61
C GLU A 66 0.43 -6.55 12.44
N ALA A 67 1.68 -6.83 12.06
CA ALA A 67 2.19 -8.18 12.21
C ALA A 67 2.21 -8.43 13.73
N PRO A 68 1.48 -9.45 14.25
CA PRO A 68 1.56 -9.76 15.66
C PRO A 68 3.03 -9.96 16.04
N THR A 69 3.45 -9.33 17.15
CA THR A 69 4.80 -9.41 17.68
C THR A 69 5.07 -10.81 18.22
N GLY A 70 5.31 -11.76 17.32
CA GLY A 70 5.64 -13.15 17.65
C GLY A 70 4.46 -14.12 17.50
N PRO A 71 4.72 -15.42 17.71
CA PRO A 71 3.70 -16.44 17.67
C PRO A 71 2.59 -16.12 18.67
N ARG A 72 1.36 -15.98 18.18
CA ARG A 72 0.18 -15.84 19.03
C ARG A 72 -0.29 -17.24 19.43
N LEU A 73 -0.36 -17.50 20.73
CA LEU A 73 -1.03 -18.69 21.26
C LEU A 73 -2.48 -18.68 20.74
N VAL A 74 -2.85 -19.80 20.12
CA VAL A 74 -4.24 -20.09 19.75
C VAL A 74 -4.78 -20.91 20.93
N ASP A 75 -5.72 -20.33 21.68
CA ASP A 75 -6.52 -21.06 22.66
C ASP A 75 -7.55 -21.96 21.96
#